data_AF-A0A1W9QTS0-F1
#
_entry.id   AF-A0A1W9QTS0-F1
#
_cell.length_a   1.000
_cell.length_b   1.000
_cell.length_c   1.000
_cell.angle_alpha   90.00
_cell.angle_beta   90.00
_cell.angle_gamma   90.00
#
_symmetry.space_group_name_H-M   'P 1'
#
loop_
_entity.id
_entity.type
_entity.pdbx_description
1 polymer ?
#
loop_
_entity_poly.entity_id
_entity_poly.type
_entity_poly.pdbx_seq_one_letter_code
_entity_poly.pdbx_strand_id
1 'polypeptide(L)'
;FSGLSRLLLMYIQVTIVILPIFILVTTVRSISGDRDSHILEYMLSFPISLKQYYWGKVFGRFITVFLPVFMAMLFAILYGMFKGADVPWEIFFLYTGLLFAMSSAFLGIAFFVSSIVKSSEMALGISFFVWILLLAFIDIALISLMMQQRINAELIVAIAMVNPMEIFRVAAISLFDPELTVMGPVAFYILDVLSQKMFIFISIVYPLLLGILFASLGFRIFSKKDLV
;
A
#
# COMPACT_ATOMS: atom_id res chain seq x y z
N PHE A 1 -12.38 -25.53 8.09
CA PHE A 1 -12.53 -24.06 8.06
C PHE A 1 -13.48 -23.63 9.17
N SER A 2 -12.97 -23.09 10.27
CA SER A 2 -13.83 -22.46 11.27
C SER A 2 -14.43 -21.17 10.70
N GLY A 3 -15.57 -20.71 11.24
CA GLY A 3 -16.18 -19.44 10.83
C GLY A 3 -15.25 -18.23 11.03
N LEU A 4 -14.29 -18.34 11.96
CA LEU A 4 -13.37 -17.26 12.34
C LEU A 4 -12.29 -17.02 11.27
N SER A 5 -11.71 -18.07 10.68
CA SER A 5 -10.74 -17.94 9.58
C SER A 5 -11.37 -17.29 8.33
N ARG A 6 -12.65 -17.60 8.03
CA ARG A 6 -13.36 -17.00 6.89
C ARG A 6 -13.61 -15.50 7.09
N LEU A 7 -13.95 -15.07 8.31
CA LEU A 7 -14.14 -13.66 8.64
C LEU A 7 -12.84 -12.85 8.50
N LEU A 8 -11.72 -13.42 8.95
CA LEU A 8 -10.40 -12.77 8.84
C LEU A 8 -9.97 -12.60 7.38
N LEU A 9 -10.14 -13.63 6.55
CA LEU A 9 -9.83 -13.55 5.13
C LEU A 9 -10.67 -12.48 4.41
N MET A 10 -11.97 -12.41 4.72
CA MET A 10 -12.82 -11.35 4.16
C MET A 10 -12.36 -9.97 4.60
N TYR A 11 -11.94 -9.80 5.86
CA TYR A 11 -11.41 -8.53 6.34
C TYR A 11 -10.14 -8.11 5.58
N ILE A 12 -9.17 -9.02 5.42
CA ILE A 12 -7.93 -8.74 4.67
C ILE A 12 -8.27 -8.36 3.21
N GLN A 13 -9.22 -9.07 2.60
CA GLN A 13 -9.68 -8.79 1.23
C GLN A 13 -10.41 -7.45 1.12
N VAL A 14 -11.07 -6.98 2.17
CA VAL A 14 -11.66 -5.64 2.18
C VAL A 14 -10.57 -4.58 2.35
N THR A 15 -9.61 -4.81 3.26
CA THR A 15 -8.49 -3.89 3.50
C THR A 15 -7.64 -3.69 2.25
N ILE A 16 -7.30 -4.76 1.53
CA ILE A 16 -6.46 -4.67 0.32
C ILE A 16 -7.15 -3.85 -0.78
N VAL A 17 -8.48 -3.86 -0.85
CA VAL A 17 -9.25 -3.14 -1.86
C VAL A 17 -9.41 -1.67 -1.44
N ILE A 18 -9.91 -1.44 -0.22
CA ILE A 18 -10.35 -0.12 0.25
C ILE A 18 -9.18 0.79 0.64
N LEU A 19 -8.17 0.26 1.34
CA LEU A 19 -7.09 1.11 1.85
C LEU A 19 -6.32 1.80 0.72
N PRO A 20 -5.86 1.09 -0.34
CA PRO A 20 -5.16 1.73 -1.46
C PRO A 20 -5.95 2.80 -2.19
N ILE A 21 -7.21 2.51 -2.54
CA ILE A 21 -8.04 3.47 -3.29
C ILE A 21 -8.32 4.70 -2.44
N PHE A 22 -8.59 4.53 -1.14
CA PHE A 22 -8.78 5.64 -0.21
C PHE A 22 -7.55 6.55 -0.19
N ILE A 23 -6.35 5.99 -0.08
CA ILE A 23 -5.09 6.75 -0.06
C ILE A 23 -4.89 7.50 -1.38
N LEU A 24 -5.06 6.80 -2.50
CA LEU A 24 -4.88 7.36 -3.83
C LEU A 24 -5.84 8.53 -4.09
N VAL A 25 -7.14 8.34 -3.86
CA VAL A 25 -8.16 9.37 -4.14
C VAL A 25 -7.99 10.59 -3.25
N THR A 26 -7.69 10.41 -1.96
CA THR A 26 -7.53 11.53 -1.02
C THR A 26 -6.19 12.26 -1.18
N THR A 27 -5.16 11.59 -1.68
CA THR A 27 -3.79 12.14 -1.72
C THR A 27 -3.40 12.67 -3.09
N VAL A 28 -3.88 12.09 -4.19
CA VAL A 28 -3.40 12.49 -5.53
C VAL A 28 -3.74 13.94 -5.89
N ARG A 29 -4.76 14.53 -5.25
CA ARG A 29 -5.09 15.96 -5.44
C ARG A 29 -4.19 16.90 -4.64
N SER A 30 -3.27 16.38 -3.82
CA SER A 30 -2.53 17.17 -2.84
C SER A 30 -1.51 18.15 -3.44
N ILE A 31 -1.00 17.92 -4.65
CA ILE A 31 -0.12 18.86 -5.36
C ILE A 31 -0.84 19.42 -6.58
N SER A 32 -1.45 18.56 -7.38
CA SER A 32 -2.19 18.98 -8.59
C SER A 32 -3.33 19.95 -8.27
N GLY A 33 -4.04 19.79 -7.14
CA GLY A 33 -5.11 20.70 -6.74
C GLY A 33 -4.60 22.07 -6.29
N ASP A 34 -3.43 22.11 -5.65
CA ASP A 34 -2.77 23.38 -5.28
C ASP A 34 -2.26 24.14 -6.49
N ARG A 35 -1.83 23.43 -7.56
CA ARG A 35 -1.51 24.04 -8.85
C ARG A 35 -2.74 24.59 -9.54
N ASP A 36 -3.83 23.81 -9.58
CA ASP A 36 -5.10 24.25 -10.18
C ASP A 36 -5.68 25.50 -9.49
N SER A 37 -5.40 25.68 -8.19
CA SER A 37 -5.94 26.78 -7.38
C SER A 37 -4.95 27.94 -7.15
N HIS A 38 -3.78 27.93 -7.79
CA HIS A 38 -2.67 28.88 -7.57
C HIS A 38 -2.20 29.02 -6.10
N ILE A 39 -2.58 28.08 -5.23
CA ILE A 39 -2.17 28.06 -3.81
C ILE A 39 -0.67 27.81 -3.69
N LEU A 40 -0.10 27.07 -4.64
CA LEU A 40 1.33 26.78 -4.67
C LEU A 40 2.17 28.08 -4.74
N GLU A 41 1.84 28.98 -5.67
CA GLU A 41 2.52 30.27 -5.83
C GLU A 41 2.36 31.15 -4.58
N TYR A 42 1.15 31.16 -4.00
CA TYR A 42 0.87 31.87 -2.75
C TYR A 42 1.72 31.34 -1.59
N MET A 43 1.84 30.03 -1.43
CA MET A 43 2.64 29.41 -0.37
C MET A 43 4.14 29.66 -0.53
N LEU A 44 4.64 29.75 -1.77
CA LEU A 44 6.04 30.05 -2.06
C LEU A 44 6.41 31.54 -1.91
N SER A 45 5.41 32.43 -1.78
CA SER A 45 5.66 33.83 -1.41
C SER A 45 6.08 33.97 0.07
N PHE A 46 5.76 32.98 0.90
CA PHE A 46 6.29 32.86 2.26
C PHE A 46 7.70 32.26 2.24
N PRO A 47 8.51 32.46 3.29
CA PRO A 47 9.88 31.92 3.37
C PRO A 47 9.90 30.39 3.63
N ILE A 48 9.22 29.61 2.79
CA ILE A 48 9.10 28.15 2.87
C ILE A 48 9.83 27.55 1.68
N SER A 49 10.77 26.63 1.93
CA SER A 49 11.46 25.92 0.85
C SER A 49 10.56 24.88 0.17
N LEU A 50 10.76 24.62 -1.12
CA LEU A 50 10.06 23.57 -1.87
C LEU A 50 10.16 22.19 -1.20
N LYS A 51 11.31 21.90 -0.56
CA LYS A 51 11.54 20.66 0.20
C LYS A 51 10.61 20.57 1.41
N GLN A 52 10.52 21.64 2.20
CA GLN A 52 9.66 21.68 3.38
C GLN A 52 8.18 21.56 3.00
N TYR A 53 7.76 22.25 1.94
CA TYR A 53 6.40 22.16 1.44
C TYR A 53 6.03 20.73 0.99
N TYR A 54 6.87 20.12 0.14
CA TYR A 54 6.61 18.79 -0.40
C TYR A 54 6.64 17.71 0.67
N TRP A 55 7.74 17.61 1.43
CA TRP A 55 7.88 16.56 2.44
C TRP A 55 6.94 16.78 3.62
N GLY A 56 6.68 18.03 4.00
CA GLY A 56 5.65 18.36 4.99
C GLY A 56 4.27 17.84 4.60
N LYS A 57 3.88 17.99 3.33
CA LYS A 57 2.64 17.39 2.81
C LYS A 57 2.67 15.86 2.80
N VAL A 58 3.78 15.25 2.37
CA VAL A 58 3.94 13.79 2.40
C VAL A 58 3.73 13.24 3.82
N PHE A 59 4.45 13.80 4.80
CA PHE A 59 4.33 13.38 6.20
C PHE A 59 2.95 13.68 6.78
N GLY A 60 2.40 14.88 6.55
CA GLY A 60 1.07 15.26 7.03
C GLY A 60 -0.04 14.37 6.47
N ARG A 61 0.02 14.03 5.18
CA ARG A 61 -0.91 13.10 4.53
C ARG A 61 -0.74 11.68 5.05
N PHE A 62 0.51 11.24 5.27
CA PHE A 62 0.77 9.92 5.83
C PHE A 62 0.15 9.75 7.21
N ILE A 63 0.33 10.75 8.09
CA ILE A 63 -0.30 10.76 9.42
C ILE A 63 -1.82 10.77 9.29
N THR A 64 -2.38 11.62 8.43
CA THR A 64 -3.84 11.75 8.23
C THR A 64 -4.48 10.43 7.77
N VAL A 65 -3.78 9.66 6.95
CA VAL A 65 -4.24 8.37 6.42
C VAL A 65 -4.04 7.24 7.42
N PHE A 66 -2.84 7.15 8.01
CA PHE A 66 -2.44 6.00 8.83
C PHE A 66 -3.04 6.06 10.23
N LEU A 67 -3.14 7.25 10.82
CA LEU A 67 -3.57 7.41 12.21
C LEU A 67 -5.00 6.88 12.45
N PRO A 68 -6.02 7.14 11.62
CA PRO A 68 -7.35 6.55 11.81
C PRO A 68 -7.35 5.02 11.78
N VAL A 69 -6.56 4.42 10.87
CA VAL A 69 -6.45 2.96 10.74
C VAL A 69 -5.77 2.36 11.96
N PHE A 70 -4.68 2.97 12.40
CA PHE A 70 -3.95 2.57 13.61
C PHE A 70 -4.82 2.70 14.87
N MET A 71 -5.54 3.81 15.02
CA MET A 71 -6.47 4.03 16.13
C MET A 71 -7.61 3.01 16.13
N ALA A 72 -8.21 2.71 14.97
CA ALA A 72 -9.25 1.69 14.86
C ALA A 72 -8.77 0.31 15.35
N MET A 73 -7.53 -0.06 15.02
CA MET A 73 -6.94 -1.31 15.49
C MET A 73 -6.63 -1.30 16.99
N LEU A 74 -6.11 -0.19 17.52
CA LEU A 74 -5.92 -0.01 18.96
C LEU A 74 -7.24 -0.13 19.72
N PHE A 75 -8.31 0.52 19.24
CA PHE A 75 -9.65 0.41 19.84
C PHE A 75 -10.17 -1.02 19.82
N ALA A 76 -9.96 -1.75 18.72
CA ALA A 76 -10.36 -3.16 18.62
C ALA A 76 -9.65 -4.03 19.67
N ILE A 77 -8.35 -3.81 19.90
CA ILE A 77 -7.58 -4.52 20.93
C ILE A 77 -8.05 -4.16 22.32
N LEU A 78 -8.19 -2.88 22.63
CA LEU A 78 -8.66 -2.43 23.94
C LEU A 78 -10.03 -3.02 24.25
N TYR A 79 -10.95 -3.01 23.28
CA TYR A 79 -12.26 -3.63 23.42
C TYR A 79 -12.18 -5.16 23.60
N GLY A 80 -11.27 -5.84 22.89
CA GLY A 80 -10.99 -7.26 23.07
C GLY A 80 -10.49 -7.58 24.48
N MET A 81 -9.57 -6.76 25.01
CA MET A 81 -9.06 -6.88 26.39
C MET A 81 -10.19 -6.71 27.41
N PHE A 82 -11.09 -5.73 27.21
CA PHE A 82 -12.26 -5.54 28.07
C PHE A 82 -13.19 -6.75 28.08
N LYS A 83 -13.23 -7.54 26.99
CA LYS A 83 -13.99 -8.80 26.92
C LYS A 83 -13.23 -10.02 27.41
N GLY A 84 -11.99 -9.86 27.90
CA GLY A 84 -11.16 -10.96 28.39
C GLY A 84 -10.53 -11.82 27.28
N ALA A 85 -10.39 -11.28 26.06
CA ALA A 85 -9.67 -11.97 25.00
C ALA A 85 -8.15 -11.79 25.15
N ASP A 86 -7.38 -12.87 24.92
CA ASP A 86 -5.92 -12.79 24.84
C ASP A 86 -5.49 -12.01 23.60
N VAL A 87 -4.58 -11.05 23.79
CA VAL A 87 -4.08 -10.19 22.72
C VAL A 87 -2.80 -10.75 22.12
N PRO A 88 -2.79 -11.16 20.84
CA PRO A 88 -1.57 -11.59 20.16
C PRO A 88 -0.73 -10.37 19.74
N TRP A 89 0.11 -9.88 20.65
CA TRP A 89 0.95 -8.69 20.44
C TRP A 89 1.86 -8.79 19.20
N GLU A 90 2.42 -9.98 18.92
CA GLU A 90 3.28 -10.20 17.75
C GLU A 90 2.52 -9.94 16.44
N ILE A 91 1.33 -10.53 16.29
CA ILE A 91 0.48 -10.34 15.11
C ILE A 91 0.07 -8.88 14.96
N PHE A 92 -0.25 -8.21 16.08
CA PHE A 92 -0.58 -6.79 16.06
C PHE A 92 0.56 -5.93 15.51
N PHE A 93 1.78 -6.07 16.02
CA PHE A 93 2.91 -5.26 15.55
C PHE A 93 3.27 -5.56 14.09
N LEU A 94 3.26 -6.82 13.68
CA LEU A 94 3.56 -7.20 12.30
C LEU A 94 2.49 -6.71 11.32
N TYR A 95 1.20 -6.86 11.67
CA TYR A 95 0.11 -6.37 10.85
C TYR A 95 0.09 -4.84 10.78
N THR A 96 0.40 -4.14 11.89
CA THR A 96 0.63 -2.69 11.89
C THR A 96 1.73 -2.30 10.91
N GLY A 97 2.85 -3.02 10.92
CA GLY A 97 3.97 -2.81 10.01
C GLY A 97 3.59 -2.99 8.54
N LEU A 98 2.80 -4.03 8.23
CA LEU A 98 2.27 -4.26 6.88
C LEU A 98 1.34 -3.14 6.43
N LEU A 99 0.42 -2.68 7.29
CA LEU A 99 -0.47 -1.55 7.00
C LEU A 99 0.31 -0.25 6.79
N PHE A 100 1.34 -0.02 7.59
CA PHE A 100 2.24 1.13 7.47
C PHE A 100 2.97 1.12 6.12
N ALA A 101 3.57 -0.02 5.77
CA ALA A 101 4.29 -0.20 4.51
C ALA A 101 3.38 -0.04 3.28
N MET A 102 2.19 -0.64 3.30
CA MET A 102 1.18 -0.49 2.25
C MET A 102 0.74 0.97 2.11
N SER A 103 0.48 1.64 3.24
CA SER A 103 0.09 3.05 3.23
C SER A 103 1.19 3.93 2.65
N SER A 104 2.46 3.64 2.98
CA SER A 104 3.62 4.37 2.44
C SER A 104 3.77 4.18 0.93
N ALA A 105 3.62 2.94 0.45
CA ALA A 105 3.68 2.60 -0.97
C ALA A 105 2.66 3.40 -1.80
N PHE A 106 1.39 3.33 -1.42
CA PHE A 106 0.31 4.01 -2.15
C PHE A 106 0.34 5.52 -2.02
N LEU A 107 0.79 6.05 -0.88
CA LEU A 107 1.01 7.47 -0.71
C LEU A 107 2.14 7.97 -1.61
N GLY A 108 3.26 7.24 -1.69
CA GLY A 108 4.36 7.55 -2.59
C GLY A 108 3.92 7.59 -4.06
N ILE A 109 3.15 6.57 -4.48
CA ILE A 109 2.55 6.52 -5.82
C ILE A 109 1.62 7.72 -6.06
N ALA A 110 0.75 8.05 -5.12
CA ALA A 110 -0.16 9.19 -5.24
C ALA A 110 0.59 10.51 -5.43
N PHE A 111 1.65 10.74 -4.64
CA PHE A 111 2.49 11.92 -4.74
C PHE A 111 3.29 11.98 -6.04
N PHE A 112 3.77 10.83 -6.54
CA PHE A 112 4.41 10.74 -7.84
C PHE A 112 3.45 11.14 -8.97
N VAL A 113 2.24 10.56 -8.99
CA VAL A 113 1.20 10.89 -9.98
C VAL A 113 0.83 12.37 -9.89
N SER A 114 0.55 12.88 -8.68
CA SER A 114 0.21 14.29 -8.43
C SER A 114 1.29 15.27 -8.93
N SER A 115 2.56 14.87 -8.84
CA SER A 115 3.68 15.71 -9.30
C SER A 115 3.79 15.78 -10.83
N ILE A 116 3.35 14.74 -11.54
CA ILE A 116 3.47 14.62 -13.00
C ILE A 116 2.34 15.37 -13.72
N VAL A 117 1.12 15.20 -13.23
CA VAL A 117 -0.11 15.69 -13.85
C VAL A 117 -0.29 17.19 -13.63
N LYS A 118 -0.93 17.85 -14.60
CA LYS A 118 -1.23 19.28 -14.53
C LYS A 118 -2.58 19.57 -13.87
N SER A 119 -3.56 18.68 -14.05
CA SER A 119 -4.93 18.84 -13.53
C SER A 119 -5.26 17.78 -12.49
N SER A 120 -5.98 18.19 -11.44
CA SER A 120 -6.49 17.32 -10.37
C SER A 120 -7.47 16.24 -10.84
N GLU A 121 -8.25 16.48 -11.89
CA GLU A 121 -9.15 15.47 -12.45
C GLU A 121 -8.39 14.38 -13.20
N MET A 122 -7.36 14.76 -13.96
CA MET A 122 -6.45 13.80 -14.60
C MET A 122 -5.69 12.97 -13.55
N ALA A 123 -5.30 13.60 -12.43
CA ALA A 123 -4.65 12.93 -11.31
C ALA A 123 -5.51 11.79 -10.74
N LEU A 124 -6.80 12.06 -10.51
CA LEU A 124 -7.75 11.04 -10.05
C LEU A 124 -7.90 9.90 -11.04
N GLY A 125 -8.10 10.21 -12.33
CA GLY A 125 -8.26 9.20 -13.37
C GLY A 125 -7.07 8.25 -13.46
N ILE A 126 -5.84 8.79 -13.44
CA ILE A 126 -4.61 7.99 -13.44
C ILE A 126 -4.49 7.17 -12.16
N SER A 127 -4.82 7.73 -11.00
CA SER A 127 -4.74 7.01 -9.74
C SER A 127 -5.72 5.83 -9.69
N PHE A 128 -6.94 6.03 -10.18
CA PHE A 128 -7.93 4.97 -10.30
C PHE A 128 -7.47 3.88 -11.27
N PHE A 129 -6.88 4.25 -12.41
CA PHE A 129 -6.29 3.29 -13.33
C PHE A 129 -5.14 2.49 -12.72
N VAL A 130 -4.21 3.16 -12.01
CA VAL A 130 -3.10 2.50 -11.30
C VAL A 130 -3.64 1.51 -10.26
N TRP A 131 -4.69 1.89 -9.53
CA TRP A 131 -5.36 1.00 -8.58
C TRP A 131 -5.96 -0.24 -9.24
N ILE A 132 -6.76 -0.09 -10.31
CA ILE A 132 -7.32 -1.23 -11.06
C ILE A 132 -6.21 -2.11 -11.65
N LEU A 133 -5.17 -1.49 -12.17
CA LEU A 133 -4.06 -2.20 -12.80
C LEU A 133 -3.37 -3.11 -11.77
N LEU A 134 -3.06 -2.58 -10.58
CA LEU A 134 -2.46 -3.33 -9.49
C LEU A 134 -3.43 -4.35 -8.88
N LEU A 135 -4.73 -4.05 -8.81
CA LEU A 135 -5.69 -4.91 -8.13
C LEU A 135 -6.22 -6.06 -9.01
N ALA A 136 -6.41 -5.84 -10.31
CA ALA A 136 -7.12 -6.77 -11.17
C ALA A 136 -6.34 -7.14 -12.44
N PHE A 137 -5.78 -6.16 -13.15
CA PHE A 137 -5.22 -6.46 -14.48
C PHE A 137 -3.96 -7.33 -14.40
N ILE A 138 -3.08 -7.05 -13.43
CA ILE A 138 -1.91 -7.90 -13.17
C ILE A 138 -2.35 -9.32 -12.83
N ASP A 139 -3.31 -9.48 -11.90
CA ASP A 139 -3.79 -10.79 -11.46
C ASP A 139 -4.42 -11.60 -12.62
N ILE A 140 -5.29 -10.97 -13.42
CA ILE A 140 -5.92 -11.62 -14.58
C ILE A 140 -4.87 -12.03 -15.63
N ALA A 141 -3.88 -11.17 -15.89
CA ALA A 141 -2.81 -11.48 -16.83
C ALA A 141 -1.96 -12.67 -16.34
N LEU A 142 -1.61 -12.70 -15.06
CA LEU A 142 -0.82 -13.78 -14.47
C LEU A 142 -1.59 -15.11 -14.44
N ILE A 143 -2.88 -15.11 -14.09
CA ILE A 143 -3.74 -16.30 -14.16
C ILE A 143 -3.82 -16.82 -15.60
N SER A 144 -3.99 -15.92 -16.57
CA SER A 144 -4.04 -16.30 -17.99
C SER A 144 -2.73 -16.96 -18.45
N LEU A 145 -1.58 -16.48 -17.97
CA LEU A 145 -0.27 -17.10 -18.26
C LEU A 145 -0.10 -18.47 -17.57
N MET A 146 -0.58 -18.62 -16.34
CA MET A 146 -0.57 -19.92 -15.64
C MET A 146 -1.38 -20.97 -16.39
N MET A 147 -2.55 -20.60 -16.90
CA MET A 147 -3.42 -21.51 -17.64
C MET A 147 -2.80 -22.02 -18.95
N GLN A 148 -1.90 -21.25 -19.56
CA GLN A 148 -1.22 -21.66 -20.79
C GLN A 148 -0.14 -22.72 -20.54
N GLN A 149 0.31 -22.93 -19.29
CA GLN A 149 1.37 -23.87 -18.90
C GLN A 149 2.70 -23.71 -19.67
N ARG A 150 2.92 -22.55 -20.31
CA ARG A 150 4.13 -22.26 -21.12
C ARG A 150 5.27 -21.67 -20.29
N ILE A 151 4.96 -21.16 -19.10
CA ILE A 151 5.88 -20.46 -18.22
C ILE A 151 5.89 -21.19 -16.87
N ASN A 152 7.06 -21.31 -16.24
CA ASN A 152 7.18 -21.90 -14.91
C ASN A 152 6.32 -21.09 -13.90
N ALA A 153 5.52 -21.80 -13.11
CA ALA A 153 4.67 -21.24 -12.07
C ALA A 153 5.47 -20.39 -11.06
N GLU A 154 6.71 -20.78 -10.76
CA GLU A 154 7.61 -20.03 -9.86
C GLU A 154 7.88 -18.61 -10.37
N LEU A 155 8.11 -18.45 -11.68
CA LEU A 155 8.35 -17.15 -12.28
C LEU A 155 7.10 -16.26 -12.21
N ILE A 156 5.93 -16.85 -12.42
CA ILE A 156 4.65 -16.13 -12.35
C ILE A 156 4.40 -15.65 -10.91
N VAL A 157 4.63 -16.51 -9.91
CA VAL A 157 4.52 -16.12 -8.49
C VAL A 157 5.53 -15.03 -8.16
N ALA A 158 6.77 -15.12 -8.63
CA ALA A 158 7.78 -14.08 -8.41
C ALA A 158 7.36 -12.72 -9.00
N ILE A 159 6.77 -12.71 -10.20
CA ILE A 159 6.22 -11.49 -10.81
C ILE A 159 5.03 -10.96 -9.99
N ALA A 160 4.16 -11.84 -9.49
CA ALA A 160 3.04 -11.46 -8.64
C ALA A 160 3.53 -10.72 -7.37
N MET A 161 4.60 -11.19 -6.74
CA MET A 161 5.15 -10.60 -5.51
C MET A 161 5.75 -9.20 -5.71
N VAL A 162 6.01 -8.75 -6.95
CA VAL A 162 6.40 -7.37 -7.24
C VAL A 162 5.24 -6.41 -6.95
N ASN A 163 4.00 -6.87 -7.02
CA ASN A 163 2.84 -6.05 -6.69
C ASN A 163 2.77 -5.82 -5.16
N PRO A 164 2.81 -4.55 -4.68
CA PRO A 164 2.73 -4.25 -3.26
C PRO A 164 1.39 -4.68 -2.62
N MET A 165 0.33 -4.83 -3.41
CA MET A 165 -0.94 -5.39 -2.92
C MET A 165 -0.80 -6.88 -2.65
N GLU A 166 -0.19 -7.61 -3.58
CA GLU A 166 -0.06 -9.06 -3.49
C GLU A 166 0.82 -9.49 -2.33
N ILE A 167 1.99 -8.85 -2.21
CA ILE A 167 2.91 -9.16 -1.12
C ILE A 167 2.28 -8.86 0.26
N PHE A 168 1.47 -7.81 0.36
CA PHE A 168 0.67 -7.51 1.55
C PHE A 168 -0.38 -8.60 1.81
N ARG A 169 -1.12 -9.03 0.76
CA ARG A 169 -2.16 -10.07 0.84
C ARG A 169 -1.59 -11.35 1.44
N VAL A 170 -0.49 -11.81 0.87
CA VAL A 170 0.15 -13.08 1.22
C VAL A 170 0.74 -12.99 2.62
N ALA A 171 1.42 -11.89 2.95
CA ALA A 171 1.98 -11.68 4.28
C ALA A 171 0.90 -11.61 5.36
N ALA A 172 -0.19 -10.87 5.10
CA ALA A 172 -1.31 -10.77 6.02
C ALA A 172 -1.95 -12.15 6.26
N ILE A 173 -2.19 -12.94 5.21
CA ILE A 173 -2.74 -14.29 5.36
C ILE A 173 -1.78 -15.19 6.14
N SER A 174 -0.47 -15.12 5.87
CA SER A 174 0.54 -15.92 6.58
C SER A 174 0.62 -15.63 8.09
N LEU A 175 0.20 -14.45 8.54
CA LEU A 175 0.16 -14.11 9.97
C LEU A 175 -0.98 -14.82 10.71
N PHE A 176 -2.10 -15.10 10.02
CA PHE A 176 -3.30 -15.71 10.61
C PHE A 176 -3.46 -17.20 10.26
N ASP A 177 -2.82 -17.67 9.19
CA ASP A 177 -2.71 -19.07 8.79
C ASP A 177 -1.25 -19.38 8.40
N PRO A 178 -0.40 -19.79 9.37
CA PRO A 178 1.03 -20.05 9.14
C PRO A 178 1.31 -21.19 8.15
N GLU A 179 0.39 -22.16 8.04
CA GLU A 179 0.50 -23.25 7.07
C GLU A 179 0.07 -22.80 5.67
N LEU A 180 -0.45 -21.57 5.52
CA LEU A 180 -0.95 -20.99 4.28
C LEU A 180 -1.91 -21.96 3.56
N THR A 181 -2.66 -22.75 4.33
CA THR A 181 -3.52 -23.84 3.84
C THR A 181 -4.56 -23.32 2.85
N VAL A 182 -4.95 -22.04 2.99
CA VAL A 182 -5.89 -21.36 2.10
C VAL A 182 -5.31 -21.03 0.72
N MET A 183 -3.99 -20.92 0.57
CA MET A 183 -3.33 -20.55 -0.70
C MET A 183 -2.98 -21.74 -1.60
N GLY A 184 -3.12 -22.97 -1.11
CA GLY A 184 -2.86 -24.17 -1.90
C GLY A 184 -1.39 -24.27 -2.34
N PRO A 185 -1.07 -24.74 -3.56
CA PRO A 185 0.30 -25.01 -4.01
C PRO A 185 1.25 -23.80 -3.95
N VAL A 186 0.74 -22.58 -4.04
CA VAL A 186 1.54 -21.34 -3.99
C VAL A 186 2.22 -21.14 -2.63
N ALA A 187 1.58 -21.61 -1.55
CA ALA A 187 2.11 -21.58 -0.19
C ALA A 187 3.44 -22.35 -0.06
N PHE A 188 3.49 -23.54 -0.66
CA PHE A 188 4.67 -24.41 -0.62
C PHE A 188 5.86 -23.73 -1.28
N TYR A 189 5.66 -23.09 -2.44
CA TYR A 189 6.75 -22.40 -3.15
C TYR A 189 7.34 -21.23 -2.35
N ILE A 190 6.51 -20.49 -1.59
CA ILE A 190 7.00 -19.34 -0.82
C ILE A 190 7.75 -19.81 0.43
N LEU A 191 7.25 -20.84 1.11
CA LEU A 191 7.83 -21.36 2.36
C LEU A 191 9.03 -22.30 2.15
N ASP A 192 9.18 -22.93 0.98
CA ASP A 192 10.39 -23.70 0.63
C ASP A 192 11.60 -22.79 0.35
N VAL A 193 11.36 -21.59 -0.18
CA VAL A 193 12.42 -20.66 -0.59
C VAL A 193 12.77 -19.66 0.53
N LEU A 194 11.79 -19.22 1.30
CA LEU A 194 11.95 -18.20 2.35
C LEU A 194 11.27 -18.64 3.66
N SER A 195 11.98 -18.49 4.78
CA SER A 195 11.34 -18.61 6.09
C SER A 195 10.23 -17.56 6.25
N GLN A 196 9.13 -17.92 6.91
CA GLN A 196 7.97 -17.05 7.13
C GLN A 196 8.37 -15.67 7.70
N LYS A 197 9.30 -15.63 8.65
CA LYS A 197 9.83 -14.39 9.24
C LYS A 197 10.54 -13.51 8.22
N MET A 198 11.37 -14.11 7.36
CA MET A 198 12.07 -13.39 6.31
C MET A 198 11.08 -12.85 5.27
N PHE A 199 10.06 -13.64 4.94
CA PHE A 199 9.00 -13.21 4.03
C PHE A 199 8.26 -11.99 4.59
N ILE A 200 7.77 -12.04 5.84
CA ILE A 200 7.09 -10.90 6.48
C ILE A 200 7.99 -9.66 6.51
N PHE A 201 9.28 -9.83 6.81
CA PHE A 201 10.23 -8.72 6.79
C PHE A 201 10.34 -8.07 5.40
N ILE A 202 10.50 -8.88 4.34
CA ILE A 202 10.52 -8.39 2.95
C ILE A 202 9.20 -7.69 2.61
N SER A 203 8.06 -8.24 3.03
CA SER A 203 6.73 -7.68 2.79
C SER A 203 6.49 -6.32 3.45
N ILE A 204 7.26 -5.98 4.49
CA ILE A 204 7.25 -4.65 5.10
C ILE A 204 8.27 -3.73 4.40
N VAL A 205 9.49 -4.20 4.20
CA VAL A 205 10.59 -3.38 3.67
C VAL A 205 10.38 -2.99 2.22
N TYR A 206 9.94 -3.93 1.37
CA TYR A 206 9.79 -3.70 -0.06
C TYR A 206 8.75 -2.60 -0.38
N PRO A 207 7.49 -2.66 0.11
CA PRO A 207 6.52 -1.60 -0.16
C PRO A 207 6.92 -0.25 0.46
N LEU A 208 7.58 -0.27 1.63
CA LEU A 208 8.10 0.95 2.26
C LEU A 208 9.15 1.64 1.37
N LEU A 209 10.13 0.89 0.86
CA LEU A 209 11.15 1.42 -0.05
C LEU A 209 10.52 1.90 -1.36
N LEU A 210 9.53 1.19 -1.88
CA LEU A 210 8.77 1.60 -3.06
C LEU A 210 8.05 2.94 -2.84
N GLY A 211 7.42 3.12 -1.67
CA GLY A 211 6.80 4.38 -1.27
C GLY A 211 7.79 5.55 -1.22
N ILE A 212 8.94 5.34 -0.55
CA ILE A 212 10.02 6.34 -0.46
C ILE A 212 10.59 6.67 -1.84
N LEU A 213 10.77 5.67 -2.69
CA LEU A 213 11.25 5.83 -4.06
C LEU A 213 10.30 6.71 -4.88
N PHE A 214 9.00 6.37 -4.92
CA PHE A 214 8.02 7.15 -5.68
C PHE A 214 7.84 8.57 -5.12
N ALA A 215 7.82 8.75 -3.80
CA ALA A 215 7.81 10.08 -3.19
C ALA A 215 9.06 10.90 -3.57
N SER A 216 10.24 10.28 -3.57
CA SER A 216 11.49 10.94 -3.97
C SER A 216 11.52 11.30 -5.45
N LEU A 217 11.01 10.42 -6.32
CA LEU A 217 10.84 10.70 -7.76
C LEU A 217 9.83 11.83 -7.98
N GLY A 218 8.71 11.83 -7.24
CA GLY A 218 7.73 12.90 -7.26
C GLY A 218 8.37 14.24 -6.89
N PHE A 219 9.17 14.28 -5.81
CA PHE A 219 9.92 15.47 -5.40
C PHE A 219 10.87 15.97 -6.50
N ARG A 220 11.63 15.07 -7.14
CA ARG A 220 12.53 15.45 -8.25
C ARG A 220 11.77 16.07 -9.42
N ILE A 221 10.60 15.55 -9.77
CA ILE A 221 9.77 16.10 -10.86
C ILE A 221 9.18 17.45 -10.46
N PHE A 222 8.62 17.54 -9.25
CA PHE A 222 8.07 18.77 -8.67
C PHE A 222 9.11 19.90 -8.68
N SER A 223 10.32 19.63 -8.18
CA SER A 223 11.40 20.63 -8.14
C SER A 223 11.87 21.11 -9.52
N LYS A 224 11.70 20.32 -10.59
CA LYS A 224 12.14 20.70 -11.94
C LYS A 224 11.10 21.48 -12.74
N LYS A 225 9.81 21.19 -12.52
CA LYS A 225 8.71 21.79 -13.29
C LYS A 225 8.24 23.12 -12.73
N ASP A 226 8.35 23.30 -11.41
CA ASP A 226 7.76 24.44 -10.69
C ASP A 226 8.81 25.51 -10.32
N LEU A 227 9.94 25.58 -11.04
CA LEU A 227 11.04 26.55 -10.87
C LEU A 227 11.09 27.62 -11.99
N VAL A 228 9.99 27.88 -12.69
CA VAL A 228 9.90 28.89 -13.76
C VAL A 228 8.97 30.02 -13.35
#